data_AF-A0A833N047-F1
#
_entry.id   AF-A0A833N047-F1
#
_cell.length_a   1.000
_cell.length_b   1.000
_cell.length_c   1.000
_cell.angle_alpha   90.00
_cell.angle_beta   90.00
_cell.angle_gamma   90.00
#
_symmetry.space_group_name_H-M   'P 1'
#
loop_
_entity.id
_entity.type
_entity.pdbx_description
1 polymer ?
#
loop_
_entity_poly.entity_id
_entity_poly.type
_entity_poly.pdbx_seq_one_letter_code
_entity_poly.pdbx_strand_id
1 'polypeptide(L)'
;MNLQLNKAALAAATTLRDEAAIEPDPVATGEVKRETQIIAIYGKGGIGKSFTLANLSYMMAQQGRKVLLIGCDPKSDTTSLLFGGRACPTIIETSTKKKLAGEAVAIGDVCFKRDGVYAMELGGPEVGRGCGGRGIIHGFELLEKLGFHEWGFDYVLLDFLGDVVCGGFGLPIARDMCQKVIVVGSNDLQSLYVANNVCSAVEYFRKLGGNVGVGGLVINKDDGTGEAQAFAQAVGIPVLASIPAHEDIRRKSANYEIIGKPEGRWGPLFADLAQNLAAAAPHQPKPLSQDALLGLFSSEATGRDVVLEPATLEDMCGRTTLAKPSLEVVYDEV
;
A
#
# COMPACT_ATOMS: atom_id res chain seq x y z
N MET A 1 23.47 26.28 30.32
CA MET A 1 22.47 25.19 30.28
C MET A 1 22.04 24.79 28.86
N ASN A 2 22.06 25.69 27.85
CA ASN A 2 21.61 25.37 26.48
C ASN A 2 22.64 24.69 25.55
N LEU A 3 23.94 24.67 25.88
CA LEU A 3 24.95 24.07 24.99
C LEU A 3 25.05 22.54 25.11
N GLN A 4 24.74 21.96 26.27
CA GLN A 4 24.78 20.51 26.49
C GLN A 4 23.55 19.79 25.91
N LEU A 5 22.37 20.42 25.98
CA LEU A 5 21.14 19.93 25.34
C LEU A 5 21.28 19.84 23.81
N ASN A 6 21.92 20.83 23.18
CA ASN A 6 22.16 20.81 21.73
C ASN A 6 23.16 19.73 21.30
N LYS A 7 24.17 19.40 22.11
CA LYS A 7 25.11 18.33 21.78
C LYS A 7 24.47 16.94 21.86
N ALA A 8 23.61 16.70 22.84
CA ALA A 8 22.87 15.44 22.97
C ALA A 8 21.87 15.25 21.82
N ALA A 9 21.14 16.31 21.44
CA ALA A 9 20.22 16.28 20.30
C ALA A 9 20.94 16.09 18.96
N LEU A 10 22.10 16.73 18.77
CA LEU A 10 22.92 16.59 17.57
C LEU A 10 23.55 15.19 17.48
N ALA A 11 24.01 14.63 18.61
CA ALA A 11 24.51 13.27 18.68
C ALA A 11 23.40 12.26 18.32
N ALA A 12 22.21 12.39 18.91
CA ALA A 12 21.06 11.55 18.59
C ALA A 12 20.64 11.64 17.11
N ALA A 13 20.64 12.85 16.53
CA ALA A 13 20.33 13.06 15.12
C ALA A 13 21.40 12.46 14.18
N THR A 14 22.65 12.40 14.62
CA THR A 14 23.74 11.77 13.86
C THR A 14 23.64 10.25 13.93
N THR A 15 23.38 9.70 15.12
CA THR A 15 23.14 8.26 15.30
C THR A 15 21.94 7.76 14.49
N LEU A 16 20.84 8.54 14.44
CA LEU A 16 19.68 8.20 13.61
C LEU A 16 19.96 8.24 12.10
N ARG A 17 20.88 9.11 11.65
CA ARG A 17 21.31 9.17 10.25
C ARG A 17 22.18 7.98 9.88
N ASP A 18 23.07 7.58 10.79
CA ASP A 18 23.95 6.43 10.61
C ASP A 18 23.16 5.12 10.66
N GLU A 19 22.19 4.98 11.59
CA GLU A 19 21.22 3.87 11.61
C GLU A 19 20.41 3.82 10.30
N ALA A 20 20.00 4.97 9.75
CA ALA A 20 19.24 5.05 8.50
C ALA A 20 20.06 4.83 7.21
N ALA A 21 21.38 4.71 7.33
CA ALA A 21 22.31 4.43 6.22
C ALA A 21 22.72 2.95 6.14
N ILE A 22 22.39 2.15 7.16
CA ILE A 22 22.62 0.70 7.16
C ILE A 22 21.60 0.06 6.22
N GLU A 23 22.07 -0.73 5.24
CA GLU A 23 21.17 -1.55 4.44
C GLU A 23 20.50 -2.59 5.34
N PRO A 24 19.17 -2.71 5.30
CA PRO A 24 18.43 -3.61 6.16
C PRO A 24 18.78 -5.05 5.82
N ASP A 25 18.98 -5.87 6.86
CA ASP A 25 19.20 -7.30 6.69
C ASP A 25 18.06 -7.93 5.87
N PRO A 26 18.36 -9.00 5.09
CA PRO A 26 17.33 -9.75 4.39
C PRO A 26 16.33 -10.36 5.39
N VAL A 27 15.04 -10.25 5.08
CA VAL A 27 13.95 -10.81 5.92
C VAL A 27 14.15 -12.32 6.08
N ALA A 28 13.96 -12.81 7.30
CA ALA A 28 14.07 -14.23 7.61
C ALA A 28 13.00 -15.04 6.87
N THR A 29 13.43 -16.09 6.15
CA THR A 29 12.57 -16.98 5.35
C THR A 29 12.08 -18.21 6.14
N GLY A 30 11.90 -18.07 7.45
CA GLY A 30 11.54 -19.18 8.34
C GLY A 30 10.19 -19.84 7.98
N GLU A 31 10.07 -21.13 8.29
CA GLU A 31 8.89 -21.94 7.96
C GLU A 31 7.68 -21.60 8.86
N VAL A 32 6.60 -21.09 8.26
CA VAL A 32 5.38 -20.63 8.97
C VAL A 32 4.51 -21.81 9.38
N LYS A 33 4.37 -22.06 10.69
CA LYS A 33 3.58 -23.17 11.24
C LYS A 33 2.11 -22.77 11.43
N ARG A 34 1.23 -23.38 10.62
CA ARG A 34 -0.11 -22.92 10.18
C ARG A 34 0.03 -21.75 9.21
N GLU A 35 -0.20 -21.97 7.91
CA GLU A 35 -0.01 -20.98 6.84
C GLU A 35 -0.92 -19.76 7.06
N THR A 36 -0.45 -18.83 7.89
CA THR A 36 -1.03 -17.50 8.03
C THR A 36 -1.09 -16.89 6.64
N GLN A 37 -2.27 -16.50 6.18
CA GLN A 37 -2.39 -15.80 4.90
C GLN A 37 -2.10 -14.32 5.12
N ILE A 38 -0.90 -13.90 4.75
CA ILE A 38 -0.46 -12.51 4.68
C ILE A 38 -0.85 -11.96 3.31
N ILE A 39 -1.69 -10.94 3.32
CA ILE A 39 -2.28 -10.35 2.12
C ILE A 39 -1.99 -8.85 2.15
N ALA A 40 -1.36 -8.35 1.09
CA ALA A 40 -1.12 -6.92 0.92
C ALA A 40 -2.21 -6.29 0.07
N ILE A 41 -2.75 -5.16 0.53
CA ILE A 41 -3.83 -4.45 -0.14
C ILE A 41 -3.28 -3.12 -0.63
N TYR A 42 -3.39 -2.89 -1.93
CA TYR A 42 -2.94 -1.67 -2.59
C TYR A 42 -4.08 -0.96 -3.29
N GLY A 43 -3.85 0.29 -3.67
CA GLY A 43 -4.82 1.14 -4.36
C GLY A 43 -4.54 2.61 -4.11
N LYS A 44 -5.13 3.45 -4.96
CA LYS A 44 -4.98 4.91 -4.93
C LYS A 44 -5.36 5.51 -3.58
N GLY A 45 -4.69 6.58 -3.17
CA GLY A 45 -5.07 7.38 -2.00
C GLY A 45 -6.54 7.83 -2.08
N GLY A 46 -7.30 7.62 -0.99
CA GLY A 46 -8.71 8.02 -0.92
C GLY A 46 -9.71 7.12 -1.69
N ILE A 47 -9.25 6.02 -2.30
CA ILE A 47 -10.16 5.06 -2.97
C ILE A 47 -11.06 4.30 -1.99
N GLY A 48 -10.68 4.22 -0.71
CA GLY A 48 -11.41 3.51 0.35
C GLY A 48 -10.82 2.14 0.70
N LYS A 49 -9.49 1.96 0.60
CA LYS A 49 -8.78 0.76 1.06
C LYS A 49 -9.07 0.46 2.53
N SER A 50 -8.77 1.40 3.41
CA SER A 50 -8.96 1.27 4.86
C SER A 50 -10.42 1.01 5.23
N PHE A 51 -11.37 1.61 4.51
CA PHE A 51 -12.79 1.31 4.65
C PHE A 51 -13.10 -0.15 4.31
N THR A 52 -12.61 -0.63 3.16
CA THR A 52 -12.79 -2.02 2.71
C THR A 52 -12.18 -2.98 3.73
N LEU A 53 -10.96 -2.71 4.17
CA LEU A 53 -10.20 -3.53 5.10
C LEU A 53 -10.79 -3.60 6.51
N ALA A 54 -11.25 -2.48 7.06
CA ALA A 54 -11.86 -2.47 8.39
C ALA A 54 -13.17 -3.27 8.41
N ASN A 55 -14.00 -3.16 7.36
CA ASN A 55 -15.24 -3.94 7.24
C ASN A 55 -14.97 -5.42 6.94
N LEU A 56 -14.00 -5.72 6.07
CA LEU A 56 -13.57 -7.07 5.75
C LEU A 56 -13.00 -7.79 6.98
N SER A 57 -12.03 -7.18 7.66
CA SER A 57 -11.41 -7.75 8.86
C SER A 57 -12.45 -7.99 9.96
N TYR A 58 -13.38 -7.05 10.14
CA TYR A 58 -14.51 -7.22 11.05
C TYR A 58 -15.36 -8.44 10.70
N MET A 59 -15.80 -8.56 9.45
CA MET A 59 -16.60 -9.70 8.99
C MET A 59 -15.85 -11.03 9.17
N MET A 60 -14.57 -11.08 8.78
CA MET A 60 -13.75 -12.28 8.96
C MET A 60 -13.62 -12.68 10.44
N ALA A 61 -13.47 -11.70 11.34
CA ALA A 61 -13.49 -11.95 12.78
C ALA A 61 -14.84 -12.47 13.28
N GLN A 62 -15.96 -11.93 12.78
CA GLN A 62 -17.30 -12.45 13.11
C GLN A 62 -17.53 -13.87 12.57
N GLN A 63 -16.84 -14.26 11.51
CA GLN A 63 -16.80 -15.64 10.98
C GLN A 63 -15.83 -16.55 11.76
N GLY A 64 -15.29 -16.09 12.89
CA GLY A 64 -14.42 -16.87 13.77
C GLY A 64 -12.96 -16.93 13.32
N ARG A 65 -12.53 -16.10 12.35
CA ARG A 65 -11.13 -16.03 11.93
C ARG A 65 -10.34 -15.12 12.85
N LYS A 66 -9.12 -15.52 13.20
CA LYS A 66 -8.17 -14.65 13.91
C LYS A 66 -7.47 -13.74 12.90
N VAL A 67 -7.84 -12.45 12.88
CA VAL A 67 -7.36 -11.48 11.87
C VAL A 67 -6.53 -10.38 12.51
N LEU A 68 -5.40 -10.06 11.88
CA LEU A 68 -4.58 -8.88 12.16
C LEU A 68 -4.68 -7.90 10.98
N LEU A 69 -5.03 -6.65 11.26
CA LEU A 69 -5.02 -5.53 10.32
C LEU A 69 -3.83 -4.61 10.65
N ILE A 70 -2.93 -4.39 9.70
CA ILE A 70 -1.81 -3.47 9.88
C ILE A 70 -1.93 -2.33 8.87
N GLY A 71 -2.00 -1.09 9.36
CA GLY A 71 -1.88 0.09 8.52
C GLY A 71 -0.41 0.33 8.14
N CYS A 72 -0.12 0.29 6.84
CA CYS A 72 1.21 0.51 6.25
C CYS A 72 1.23 1.76 5.35
N ASP A 73 0.32 2.70 5.62
CA ASP A 73 0.26 4.02 4.99
C ASP A 73 0.80 5.07 5.98
N PRO A 74 1.74 5.95 5.58
CA PRO A 74 2.22 7.04 6.43
C PRO A 74 1.10 7.91 7.01
N LYS A 75 -0.07 7.97 6.35
CA LYS A 75 -1.27 8.66 6.82
C LYS A 75 -1.79 8.13 8.17
N SER A 76 -1.51 6.87 8.51
CA SER A 76 -1.76 6.25 9.81
C SER A 76 -3.22 6.30 10.30
N ASP A 77 -4.21 6.17 9.39
CA ASP A 77 -5.63 6.24 9.72
C ASP A 77 -6.42 4.95 9.41
N THR A 78 -5.73 3.87 9.02
CA THR A 78 -6.33 2.59 8.64
C THR A 78 -7.24 2.04 9.74
N THR A 79 -6.72 2.06 10.97
CA THR A 79 -7.35 1.53 12.18
C THR A 79 -8.38 2.48 12.77
N SER A 80 -8.37 3.77 12.40
CA SER A 80 -9.30 4.76 12.95
C SER A 80 -10.75 4.38 12.66
N LEU A 81 -11.04 3.86 11.47
CA LEU A 81 -12.39 3.36 11.16
C LEU A 81 -12.75 2.13 12.00
N LEU A 82 -11.81 1.20 12.16
CA LEU A 82 -12.01 0.05 13.02
C LEU A 82 -12.27 0.47 14.47
N PHE A 83 -11.66 1.54 15.00
CA PHE A 83 -11.85 1.98 16.40
C PHE A 83 -12.81 3.17 16.58
N GLY A 84 -13.70 3.42 15.60
CA GLY A 84 -14.75 4.43 15.76
C GLY A 84 -14.21 5.86 15.88
N GLY A 85 -13.20 6.19 15.08
CA GLY A 85 -12.56 7.52 15.02
C GLY A 85 -11.39 7.71 15.98
N ARG A 86 -10.93 6.65 16.65
CA ARG A 86 -9.74 6.70 17.53
C ARG A 86 -8.51 6.19 16.80
N ALA A 87 -7.46 7.00 16.75
CA ALA A 87 -6.18 6.59 16.18
C ALA A 87 -5.42 5.67 17.16
N CYS A 88 -4.89 4.57 16.63
CA CYS A 88 -3.95 3.73 17.38
C CYS A 88 -2.57 4.43 17.47
N PRO A 89 -1.88 4.33 18.62
CA PRO A 89 -0.44 4.62 18.68
C PRO A 89 0.32 3.86 17.60
N THR A 90 1.20 4.56 16.88
CA THR A 90 1.99 3.94 15.81
C THR A 90 3.22 3.21 16.35
N ILE A 91 3.65 2.16 15.67
CA ILE A 91 4.82 1.36 16.06
C ILE A 91 6.08 2.21 16.07
N ILE A 92 6.34 2.99 15.01
CA ILE A 92 7.54 3.80 14.89
C ILE A 92 7.60 4.87 15.99
N GLU A 93 6.50 5.59 16.23
CA GLU A 93 6.47 6.65 17.24
C GLU A 93 6.59 6.08 18.67
N THR A 94 5.87 4.98 18.95
CA THR A 94 5.91 4.31 20.25
C THR A 94 7.29 3.73 20.53
N SER A 95 7.90 3.08 19.54
CA SER A 95 9.27 2.58 19.62
C SER A 95 10.27 3.69 19.90
N THR A 96 10.16 4.82 19.20
CA THR A 96 11.01 6.00 19.44
C THR A 96 10.88 6.49 20.88
N LYS A 97 9.65 6.67 21.37
CA LYS A 97 9.37 7.14 22.74
C LYS A 97 9.94 6.18 23.79
N LYS A 98 9.76 4.88 23.62
CA LYS A 98 10.25 3.86 24.56
C LYS A 98 11.78 3.72 24.54
N LYS A 99 12.40 3.75 23.36
CA LYS A 99 13.88 3.78 23.22
C LYS A 99 14.47 4.97 23.99
N LEU A 100 13.86 6.16 23.89
CA LEU A 100 14.29 7.34 24.64
C LEU A 100 14.08 7.23 26.16
N ALA A 101 13.07 6.48 26.59
CA ALA A 101 12.81 6.19 28.01
C ALA A 101 13.67 5.03 28.56
N GLY A 102 14.45 4.34 27.72
CA GLY A 102 15.20 3.15 28.11
C GLY A 102 14.32 1.91 28.33
N GLU A 103 13.11 1.89 27.77
CA GLU A 103 12.13 0.82 27.90
C GLU A 103 12.05 -0.03 26.62
N ALA A 104 11.74 -1.32 26.75
CA ALA A 104 11.44 -2.18 25.62
C ALA A 104 9.97 -1.99 25.16
N VAL A 105 9.75 -2.05 23.84
CA VAL A 105 8.40 -2.08 23.27
C VAL A 105 7.78 -3.44 23.53
N ALA A 106 6.53 -3.45 24.01
CA ALA A 106 5.71 -4.63 24.17
C ALA A 106 4.54 -4.60 23.17
N ILE A 107 3.99 -5.78 22.86
CA ILE A 107 2.86 -5.93 21.93
C ILE A 107 1.66 -5.05 22.35
N GLY A 108 1.38 -4.96 23.65
CA GLY A 108 0.27 -4.18 24.18
C GLY A 108 0.39 -2.66 23.99
N ASP A 109 1.56 -2.15 23.63
CA ASP A 109 1.75 -0.73 23.35
C ASP A 109 1.30 -0.34 21.94
N VAL A 110 1.26 -1.31 21.02
CA VAL A 110 1.11 -1.08 19.58
C VAL A 110 0.00 -1.91 18.93
N CYS A 111 -0.48 -2.97 19.60
CA CYS A 111 -1.55 -3.84 19.14
C CYS A 111 -2.82 -3.63 19.98
N PHE A 112 -3.90 -3.28 19.31
CA PHE A 112 -5.20 -3.06 19.93
C PHE A 112 -6.23 -4.01 19.32
N LYS A 113 -7.30 -4.29 20.05
CA LYS A 113 -8.35 -5.20 19.58
C LYS A 113 -9.74 -4.61 19.73
N ARG A 114 -10.61 -4.88 18.76
CA ARG A 114 -12.04 -4.56 18.81
C ARG A 114 -12.81 -5.69 18.15
N ASP A 115 -13.84 -6.18 18.84
CA ASP A 115 -14.82 -7.14 18.29
C ASP A 115 -14.17 -8.35 17.59
N GLY A 116 -13.02 -8.82 18.09
CA GLY A 116 -12.27 -9.97 17.55
C GLY A 116 -11.19 -9.63 16.51
N VAL A 117 -11.14 -8.40 16.00
CA VAL A 117 -10.08 -7.92 15.10
C VAL A 117 -8.91 -7.39 15.93
N TYR A 118 -7.69 -7.78 15.57
CA TYR A 118 -6.44 -7.21 16.08
C TYR A 118 -5.92 -6.19 15.08
N ALA A 119 -5.37 -5.09 15.57
CA ALA A 119 -4.99 -3.99 14.71
C ALA A 119 -3.76 -3.24 15.23
N MET A 120 -2.92 -2.83 14.28
CA MET A 120 -1.69 -2.07 14.50
C MET A 120 -1.57 -0.97 13.43
N GLU A 121 -0.90 0.12 13.76
CA GLU A 121 -0.47 1.13 12.80
C GLU A 121 1.05 1.16 12.78
N LEU A 122 1.65 1.01 11.59
CA LEU A 122 3.10 1.08 11.48
C LEU A 122 3.61 2.49 11.80
N GLY A 123 2.90 3.49 11.28
CA GLY A 123 3.33 4.88 11.27
C GLY A 123 4.26 5.20 10.11
N GLY A 124 4.64 6.47 10.03
CA GLY A 124 5.58 6.97 9.05
C GLY A 124 6.50 8.02 9.66
N PRO A 125 7.46 8.54 8.87
CA PRO A 125 8.27 9.66 9.30
C PRO A 125 7.41 10.92 9.48
N GLU A 126 7.93 11.92 10.19
CA GLU A 126 7.27 13.22 10.33
C GLU A 126 6.94 13.83 8.95
N VAL A 127 5.78 14.47 8.84
CA VAL A 127 5.35 15.13 7.58
C VAL A 127 6.41 16.11 7.11
N GLY A 128 6.82 15.98 5.84
CA GLY A 128 7.86 16.80 5.23
C GLY A 128 9.29 16.38 5.57
N ARG A 129 9.49 15.26 6.28
CA ARG A 129 10.81 14.70 6.64
C ARG A 129 10.87 13.20 6.40
N GLY A 130 12.08 12.67 6.24
CA GLY A 130 12.33 11.24 6.11
C GLY A 130 11.85 10.64 4.78
N CYS A 131 11.80 9.30 4.72
CA CYS A 131 11.34 8.54 3.57
C CYS A 131 10.31 7.51 4.05
N GLY A 132 9.09 7.56 3.50
CA GLY A 132 8.01 6.64 3.87
C GLY A 132 8.43 5.18 3.72
N GLY A 133 9.08 4.83 2.61
CA GLY A 133 9.57 3.47 2.37
C GLY A 133 10.57 2.98 3.41
N ARG A 134 11.49 3.82 3.89
CA ARG A 134 12.41 3.44 5.00
C ARG A 134 11.65 3.27 6.32
N GLY A 135 10.65 4.10 6.57
CA GLY A 135 9.74 3.93 7.70
C GLY A 135 9.05 2.57 7.67
N ILE A 136 8.57 2.15 6.48
CA ILE A 136 7.96 0.84 6.30
C ILE A 136 8.91 -0.29 6.66
N ILE A 137 10.12 -0.29 6.07
CA ILE A 137 11.14 -1.32 6.33
C ILE A 137 11.44 -1.39 7.84
N HIS A 138 11.73 -0.25 8.47
CA HIS A 138 12.05 -0.20 9.89
C HIS A 138 10.89 -0.69 10.77
N GLY A 139 9.65 -0.34 10.43
CA GLY A 139 8.49 -0.80 11.18
C GLY A 139 8.31 -2.32 11.10
N PHE A 140 8.56 -2.94 9.94
CA PHE A 140 8.51 -4.40 9.80
C PHE A 140 9.64 -5.10 10.56
N GLU A 141 10.86 -4.55 10.59
CA GLU A 141 11.93 -5.07 11.44
C GLU A 141 11.56 -5.06 12.94
N LEU A 142 10.85 -4.02 13.39
CA LEU A 142 10.33 -3.95 14.76
C LEU A 142 9.25 -5.00 15.00
N LEU A 143 8.35 -5.23 14.03
CA LEU A 143 7.34 -6.28 14.10
C LEU A 143 7.98 -7.66 14.19
N GLU A 144 9.02 -7.94 13.40
CA GLU A 144 9.77 -9.19 13.44
C GLU A 144 10.40 -9.41 14.82
N LYS A 145 11.03 -8.38 15.40
CA LYS A 145 11.57 -8.43 16.78
C LYS A 145 10.51 -8.70 17.84
N LEU A 146 9.26 -8.32 17.59
CA LEU A 146 8.11 -8.62 18.46
C LEU A 146 7.51 -10.02 18.22
N GLY A 147 8.07 -10.80 17.30
CA GLY A 147 7.64 -12.17 17.00
C GLY A 147 6.50 -12.25 15.98
N PHE A 148 6.44 -11.35 15.00
CA PHE A 148 5.37 -11.28 13.98
C PHE A 148 4.97 -12.65 13.39
N HIS A 149 5.95 -13.52 13.11
CA HIS A 149 5.72 -14.84 12.52
C HIS A 149 5.20 -15.91 13.50
N GLU A 150 5.18 -15.63 14.81
CA GLU A 150 4.82 -16.58 15.86
C GLU A 150 3.38 -16.38 16.39
N TRP A 151 2.70 -15.29 15.98
CA TRP A 151 1.41 -14.92 16.57
C TRP A 151 0.23 -15.80 16.14
N GLY A 152 0.41 -16.65 15.12
CA GLY A 152 -0.57 -17.65 14.68
C GLY A 152 -1.92 -17.05 14.31
N PHE A 153 -1.92 -16.03 13.45
CA PHE A 153 -3.14 -15.47 12.84
C PHE A 153 -3.61 -16.34 11.67
N ASP A 154 -4.91 -16.36 11.40
CA ASP A 154 -5.41 -16.98 10.16
C ASP A 154 -5.11 -16.05 8.97
N TYR A 155 -5.27 -14.75 9.18
CA TYR A 155 -5.05 -13.71 8.17
C TYR A 155 -4.32 -12.50 8.75
N VAL A 156 -3.36 -11.97 7.98
CA VAL A 156 -2.76 -10.66 8.20
C VAL A 156 -3.05 -9.80 6.97
N LEU A 157 -3.78 -8.70 7.16
CA LEU A 157 -4.14 -7.76 6.11
C LEU A 157 -3.25 -6.51 6.25
N LEU A 158 -2.49 -6.20 5.20
CA LEU A 158 -1.57 -5.06 5.19
C LEU A 158 -2.12 -3.94 4.28
N ASP A 159 -2.49 -2.79 4.83
CA ASP A 159 -2.98 -1.62 4.06
C ASP A 159 -1.79 -0.80 3.54
N PHE A 160 -1.38 -1.04 2.29
CA PHE A 160 -0.26 -0.33 1.68
C PHE A 160 -0.71 0.81 0.78
N LEU A 161 0.07 1.89 0.79
CA LEU A 161 -0.07 2.98 -0.17
C LEU A 161 0.20 2.47 -1.60
N GLY A 162 -0.75 2.67 -2.51
CA GLY A 162 -0.64 2.22 -3.91
C GLY A 162 -0.10 3.25 -4.89
N ASP A 163 -0.19 4.55 -4.58
CA ASP A 163 0.22 5.62 -5.51
C ASP A 163 1.70 5.51 -5.92
N VAL A 164 2.53 5.00 -5.01
CA VAL A 164 3.94 4.69 -5.25
C VAL A 164 4.25 3.28 -4.77
N VAL A 165 4.72 2.41 -5.68
CA VAL A 165 5.14 1.03 -5.36
C VAL A 165 6.66 0.92 -5.46
N CYS A 166 7.35 1.83 -4.76
CA CYS A 166 8.81 1.93 -4.78
C CYS A 166 9.43 1.44 -3.47
N GLY A 167 10.66 0.92 -3.53
CA GLY A 167 11.48 0.57 -2.36
C GLY A 167 10.68 -0.16 -1.28
N GLY A 168 10.49 0.52 -0.13
CA GLY A 168 9.76 -0.03 1.02
C GLY A 168 8.25 -0.23 0.82
N PHE A 169 7.58 0.53 -0.05
CA PHE A 169 6.17 0.27 -0.36
C PHE A 169 6.00 -0.97 -1.26
N GLY A 170 7.05 -1.41 -1.95
CA GLY A 170 7.08 -2.69 -2.67
C GLY A 170 7.57 -3.87 -1.80
N LEU A 171 7.92 -3.64 -0.53
CA LEU A 171 8.55 -4.64 0.35
C LEU A 171 7.77 -5.96 0.43
N PRO A 172 6.43 -5.98 0.60
CA PRO A 172 5.69 -7.24 0.70
C PRO A 172 5.77 -8.11 -0.55
N ILE A 173 5.91 -7.47 -1.73
CA ILE A 173 6.03 -8.13 -3.03
C ILE A 173 7.48 -8.55 -3.25
N ALA A 174 8.42 -7.64 -2.98
CA ALA A 174 9.84 -7.82 -3.26
C ALA A 174 10.50 -8.89 -2.38
N ARG A 175 9.99 -9.12 -1.16
CA ARG A 175 10.56 -10.07 -0.19
C ARG A 175 9.65 -11.29 0.06
N ASP A 176 8.67 -11.56 -0.81
CA ASP A 176 7.72 -12.68 -0.66
C ASP A 176 7.04 -12.74 0.74
N MET A 177 6.85 -11.58 1.38
CA MET A 177 6.26 -11.52 2.73
C MET A 177 4.74 -11.77 2.70
N CYS A 178 4.10 -11.56 1.55
CA CYS A 178 2.70 -11.82 1.34
C CYS A 178 2.52 -12.89 0.25
N GLN A 179 1.47 -13.70 0.36
CA GLN A 179 1.19 -14.72 -0.66
C GLN A 179 0.50 -14.12 -1.88
N LYS A 180 -0.31 -13.08 -1.67
CA LYS A 180 -1.06 -12.40 -2.73
C LYS A 180 -1.31 -10.93 -2.43
N VAL A 181 -1.45 -10.18 -3.50
CA VAL A 181 -1.84 -8.77 -3.50
C VAL A 181 -3.30 -8.64 -3.90
N ILE A 182 -4.08 -7.86 -3.15
CA ILE A 182 -5.41 -7.41 -3.56
C ILE A 182 -5.32 -5.94 -3.94
N VAL A 183 -5.94 -5.58 -5.06
CA VAL A 183 -6.02 -4.20 -5.49
C VAL A 183 -7.41 -3.67 -5.20
N VAL A 184 -7.52 -2.48 -4.62
CA VAL A 184 -8.78 -1.73 -4.51
C VAL A 184 -8.75 -0.62 -5.54
N GLY A 185 -9.74 -0.63 -6.44
CA GLY A 185 -9.88 0.37 -7.49
C GLY A 185 -11.32 0.86 -7.65
N SER A 186 -11.53 1.90 -8.46
CA SER A 186 -12.84 2.29 -8.97
C SER A 186 -12.78 2.39 -10.50
N ASN A 187 -13.90 2.79 -11.12
CA ASN A 187 -13.96 3.02 -12.56
C ASN A 187 -13.18 4.27 -13.03
N ASP A 188 -12.57 5.06 -12.13
CA ASP A 188 -11.77 6.24 -12.53
C ASP A 188 -10.37 5.87 -13.06
N LEU A 189 -9.94 6.57 -14.12
CA LEU A 189 -8.64 6.35 -14.79
C LEU A 189 -7.45 6.37 -13.83
N GLN A 190 -7.41 7.30 -12.88
CA GLN A 190 -6.29 7.42 -11.96
C GLN A 190 -6.22 6.22 -11.01
N SER A 191 -7.38 5.69 -10.61
CA SER A 191 -7.43 4.45 -9.84
C SER A 191 -6.95 3.24 -10.63
N LEU A 192 -7.33 3.12 -11.90
CA LEU A 192 -6.88 2.01 -12.75
C LEU A 192 -5.40 2.14 -13.14
N TYR A 193 -4.88 3.36 -13.23
CA TYR A 193 -3.44 3.61 -13.40
C TYR A 193 -2.64 3.07 -12.22
N VAL A 194 -3.08 3.37 -10.99
CA VAL A 194 -2.47 2.81 -9.78
C VAL A 194 -2.61 1.29 -9.73
N ALA A 195 -3.77 0.74 -10.06
CA ALA A 195 -3.98 -0.70 -10.15
C ALA A 195 -3.01 -1.38 -11.13
N ASN A 196 -2.79 -0.77 -12.29
CA ASN A 196 -1.87 -1.24 -13.32
C ASN A 196 -0.40 -1.15 -12.88
N ASN A 197 -0.03 -0.13 -12.11
CA ASN A 197 1.32 -0.02 -11.53
C ASN A 197 1.60 -1.12 -10.50
N VAL A 198 0.61 -1.46 -9.67
CA VAL A 198 0.72 -2.60 -8.74
C VAL A 198 0.88 -3.91 -9.52
N CYS A 199 0.08 -4.11 -10.58
CA CYS A 199 0.24 -5.27 -11.46
C CYS A 199 1.63 -5.31 -12.09
N SER A 200 2.16 -4.17 -12.54
CA SER A 200 3.51 -4.04 -13.08
C SER A 200 4.59 -4.41 -12.07
N ALA A 201 4.43 -4.00 -10.80
CA ALA A 201 5.36 -4.35 -9.73
C ALA A 201 5.35 -5.86 -9.46
N VAL A 202 4.17 -6.48 -9.36
CA VAL A 202 4.05 -7.94 -9.19
C VAL A 202 4.70 -8.68 -10.37
N GLU A 203 4.40 -8.28 -11.60
CA GLU A 203 4.98 -8.92 -12.79
C GLU A 203 6.50 -8.75 -12.86
N TYR A 204 7.02 -7.58 -12.48
CA TYR A 204 8.46 -7.34 -12.39
C TYR A 204 9.13 -8.30 -11.41
N PHE A 205 8.64 -8.42 -10.17
CA PHE A 205 9.25 -9.30 -9.17
C PHE A 205 9.06 -10.78 -9.48
N ARG A 206 7.96 -11.17 -10.15
CA ARG A 206 7.80 -12.55 -10.66
C ARG A 206 8.87 -12.91 -11.68
N LYS A 207 9.24 -12.00 -12.58
CA LYS A 207 10.36 -12.22 -13.53
C LYS A 207 11.71 -12.39 -12.83
N LEU A 208 11.87 -11.83 -11.64
CA LEU A 208 13.05 -11.99 -10.79
C LEU A 208 13.00 -13.25 -9.91
N GLY A 209 11.95 -14.08 -10.02
CA GLY A 209 11.79 -15.33 -9.28
C GLY A 209 10.92 -15.26 -8.03
N GLY A 210 10.24 -14.13 -7.77
CA GLY A 210 9.27 -14.00 -6.68
C GLY A 210 7.99 -14.82 -6.92
N ASN A 211 7.29 -15.15 -5.84
CA ASN A 211 6.13 -16.03 -5.86
C ASN A 211 4.80 -15.28 -5.71
N VAL A 212 4.84 -14.01 -5.29
CA VAL A 212 3.64 -13.18 -5.12
C VAL A 212 2.86 -13.04 -6.43
N GLY A 213 1.53 -13.14 -6.34
CA GLY A 213 0.61 -12.85 -7.44
C GLY A 213 -0.50 -11.87 -7.02
N VAL A 214 -1.27 -11.41 -8.00
CA VAL A 214 -2.47 -10.60 -7.73
C VAL A 214 -3.65 -11.56 -7.50
N GLY A 215 -4.26 -11.49 -6.32
CA GLY A 215 -5.43 -12.30 -5.97
C GLY A 215 -6.72 -11.78 -6.61
N GLY A 216 -6.82 -10.48 -6.89
CA GLY A 216 -7.94 -9.89 -7.59
C GLY A 216 -8.15 -8.40 -7.31
N LEU A 217 -9.20 -7.85 -7.92
CA LEU A 217 -9.63 -6.47 -7.80
C LEU A 217 -10.90 -6.38 -6.95
N VAL A 218 -10.90 -5.50 -5.94
CA VAL A 218 -12.12 -5.02 -5.29
C VAL A 218 -12.47 -3.68 -5.91
N ILE A 219 -13.65 -3.63 -6.54
CA ILE A 219 -14.16 -2.40 -7.13
C ILE A 219 -14.91 -1.66 -6.03
N ASN A 220 -14.42 -0.51 -5.62
CA ASN A 220 -15.06 0.34 -4.64
C ASN A 220 -15.62 1.60 -5.30
N LYS A 221 -16.72 2.11 -4.73
CA LYS A 221 -17.49 3.20 -5.34
C LYS A 221 -17.88 2.86 -6.79
N ASP A 222 -18.32 1.63 -7.01
CA ASP A 222 -18.78 1.17 -8.32
C ASP A 222 -20.01 1.97 -8.74
N ASP A 223 -19.87 2.77 -9.78
CA ASP A 223 -20.92 3.57 -10.42
C ASP A 223 -21.54 2.87 -11.65
N GLY A 224 -21.08 1.64 -11.95
CA GLY A 224 -21.66 0.77 -12.97
C GLY A 224 -21.21 1.05 -14.41
N THR A 225 -20.20 1.90 -14.61
CA THR A 225 -19.68 2.23 -15.95
C THR A 225 -18.84 1.10 -16.56
N GLY A 226 -18.22 0.25 -15.73
CA GLY A 226 -17.65 -1.04 -16.15
C GLY A 226 -16.16 -1.06 -16.48
N GLU A 227 -15.45 0.08 -16.39
CA GLU A 227 -14.03 0.18 -16.75
C GLU A 227 -13.13 -0.65 -15.83
N ALA A 228 -13.47 -0.76 -14.54
CA ALA A 228 -12.71 -1.57 -13.60
C ALA A 228 -12.85 -3.08 -13.89
N GLN A 229 -14.04 -3.53 -14.31
CA GLN A 229 -14.27 -4.90 -14.77
C GLN A 229 -13.51 -5.18 -16.06
N ALA A 230 -13.56 -4.25 -17.02
CA ALA A 230 -12.81 -4.34 -18.28
C ALA A 230 -11.29 -4.41 -18.02
N PHE A 231 -10.78 -3.60 -17.09
CA PHE A 231 -9.39 -3.64 -16.65
C PHE A 231 -9.03 -5.00 -16.06
N ALA A 232 -9.83 -5.51 -15.11
CA ALA A 232 -9.58 -6.81 -14.46
C ALA A 232 -9.51 -7.95 -15.49
N GLN A 233 -10.42 -7.95 -16.47
CA GLN A 233 -10.41 -8.89 -17.58
C GLN A 233 -9.14 -8.75 -18.45
N ALA A 234 -8.77 -7.52 -18.81
CA ALA A 234 -7.63 -7.24 -19.68
C ALA A 234 -6.30 -7.66 -19.05
N VAL A 235 -6.12 -7.44 -17.73
CA VAL A 235 -4.90 -7.85 -17.01
C VAL A 235 -4.95 -9.30 -16.50
N GLY A 236 -6.08 -9.99 -16.64
CA GLY A 236 -6.23 -11.40 -16.30
C GLY A 236 -6.34 -11.69 -14.80
N ILE A 237 -7.03 -10.83 -14.04
CA ILE A 237 -7.28 -11.02 -12.59
C ILE A 237 -8.79 -11.05 -12.32
N PRO A 238 -9.26 -11.79 -11.29
CA PRO A 238 -10.68 -11.82 -10.96
C PRO A 238 -11.13 -10.54 -10.23
N VAL A 239 -12.42 -10.22 -10.35
CA VAL A 239 -13.08 -9.25 -9.47
C VAL A 239 -13.59 -9.99 -8.23
N LEU A 240 -13.17 -9.54 -7.04
CA LEU A 240 -13.53 -10.18 -5.77
C LEU A 240 -14.83 -9.65 -5.19
N ALA A 241 -15.13 -8.37 -5.40
CA ALA A 241 -16.38 -7.74 -5.03
C ALA A 241 -16.53 -6.39 -5.73
N SER A 242 -17.79 -5.94 -5.86
CA SER A 242 -18.16 -4.57 -6.23
C SER A 242 -18.92 -3.92 -5.08
N ILE A 243 -18.30 -2.94 -4.42
CA ILE A 243 -18.93 -2.08 -3.41
C ILE A 243 -19.55 -0.88 -4.14
N PRO A 244 -20.88 -0.71 -4.10
CA PRO A 244 -21.55 0.32 -4.90
C PRO A 244 -21.23 1.74 -4.41
N ALA A 245 -21.22 2.70 -5.33
CA ALA A 245 -21.26 4.12 -5.02
C ALA A 245 -22.62 4.47 -4.38
N HIS A 246 -22.71 4.36 -3.05
CA HIS A 246 -23.96 4.51 -2.32
C HIS A 246 -23.85 5.51 -1.15
N GLU A 247 -24.83 6.41 -1.02
CA GLU A 247 -24.83 7.48 -0.02
C GLU A 247 -24.80 6.98 1.44
N ASP A 248 -25.53 5.90 1.76
CA ASP A 248 -25.47 5.25 3.08
C ASP A 248 -24.04 4.80 3.43
N ILE A 249 -23.35 4.14 2.48
CA ILE A 249 -21.97 3.67 2.67
C ILE A 249 -21.06 4.87 2.90
N ARG A 250 -21.17 5.91 2.06
CA ARG A 250 -20.38 7.14 2.18
C ARG A 250 -20.56 7.82 3.55
N ARG A 251 -21.82 7.99 3.99
CA ARG A 251 -22.15 8.63 5.27
C ARG A 251 -21.62 7.81 6.46
N LYS A 252 -21.83 6.50 6.45
CA LYS A 252 -21.35 5.61 7.52
C LYS A 252 -19.83 5.54 7.58
N SER A 253 -19.16 5.50 6.43
CA SER A 253 -17.70 5.61 6.35
C SER A 253 -17.19 6.90 6.97
N ALA A 254 -17.83 8.04 6.70
CA ALA A 254 -17.43 9.33 7.26
C ALA A 254 -17.62 9.41 8.79
N ASN A 255 -18.53 8.60 9.34
CA ASN A 255 -18.81 8.49 10.77
C ASN A 255 -18.05 7.35 11.46
N TYR A 256 -17.06 6.74 10.79
CA TYR A 256 -16.28 5.60 11.31
C TYR A 256 -17.14 4.40 11.73
N GLU A 257 -18.23 4.16 11.01
CA GLU A 257 -19.15 3.06 11.29
C GLU A 257 -18.78 1.82 10.47
N ILE A 258 -18.70 0.68 11.15
CA ILE A 258 -18.58 -0.64 10.52
C ILE A 258 -19.95 -1.05 9.97
N ILE A 259 -20.01 -1.23 8.66
CA ILE A 259 -21.19 -1.66 7.91
C ILE A 259 -21.18 -3.14 7.55
N GLY A 260 -20.01 -3.78 7.57
CA GLY A 260 -19.79 -5.20 7.30
C GLY A 260 -20.16 -6.12 8.47
N LYS A 261 -21.19 -5.75 9.25
CA LYS A 261 -21.72 -6.60 10.33
C LYS A 261 -22.59 -7.71 9.73
N PRO A 262 -22.54 -8.96 10.23
CA PRO A 262 -23.31 -10.08 9.67
C PRO A 262 -24.81 -9.81 9.49
N GLU A 263 -25.43 -9.14 10.46
CA GLU A 263 -26.84 -8.77 10.47
C GLU A 263 -27.18 -7.47 9.72
N GLY A 264 -26.15 -6.75 9.25
CA GLY A 264 -26.31 -5.47 8.56
C GLY A 264 -26.69 -5.63 7.09
N ARG A 265 -27.30 -4.59 6.51
CA ARG A 265 -27.65 -4.52 5.07
C ARG A 265 -26.48 -4.90 4.15
N TRP A 266 -25.26 -4.49 4.52
CA TRP A 266 -24.05 -4.71 3.72
C TRP A 266 -23.24 -5.92 4.21
N GLY A 267 -23.69 -6.62 5.25
CA GLY A 267 -23.07 -7.84 5.78
C GLY A 267 -22.81 -8.91 4.72
N PRO A 268 -23.82 -9.30 3.91
CA PRO A 268 -23.63 -10.30 2.85
C PRO A 268 -22.50 -9.93 1.87
N LEU A 269 -22.39 -8.66 1.48
CA LEU A 269 -21.33 -8.19 0.57
C LEU A 269 -19.93 -8.46 1.15
N PHE A 270 -19.73 -8.15 2.43
CA PHE A 270 -18.43 -8.38 3.07
C PHE A 270 -18.18 -9.85 3.41
N ALA A 271 -19.25 -10.64 3.61
CA ALA A 271 -19.14 -12.09 3.78
C ALA A 271 -18.67 -12.76 2.48
N ASP A 272 -19.25 -12.36 1.34
CA ASP A 272 -18.84 -12.82 0.01
C ASP A 272 -17.41 -12.38 -0.30
N LEU A 273 -17.07 -11.11 -0.02
CA LEU A 273 -15.69 -10.62 -0.18
C LEU A 273 -14.69 -11.42 0.67
N ALA A 274 -15.02 -11.74 1.92
CA ALA A 274 -14.17 -12.56 2.79
C ALA A 274 -13.96 -13.97 2.20
N GLN A 275 -15.02 -14.60 1.70
CA GLN A 275 -14.94 -15.90 1.05
C GLN A 275 -14.10 -15.85 -0.23
N ASN A 276 -14.36 -14.87 -1.11
CA ASN A 276 -13.65 -14.71 -2.38
C ASN A 276 -12.16 -14.43 -2.14
N LEU A 277 -11.84 -13.57 -1.17
CA LEU A 277 -10.46 -13.26 -0.80
C LEU A 277 -9.73 -14.46 -0.20
N ALA A 278 -10.40 -15.26 0.65
CA ALA A 278 -9.83 -16.50 1.18
C ALA A 278 -9.53 -17.51 0.08
N ALA A 279 -10.42 -17.66 -0.90
CA ALA A 279 -10.29 -18.61 -2.01
C ALA A 279 -9.39 -18.12 -3.16
N ALA A 280 -9.13 -16.81 -3.25
CA ALA A 280 -8.37 -16.21 -4.35
C ALA A 280 -6.94 -16.78 -4.44
N ALA A 281 -6.61 -17.34 -5.60
CA ALA A 281 -5.26 -17.78 -5.93
C ALA A 281 -4.38 -16.60 -6.38
N PRO A 282 -3.05 -16.65 -6.20
CA PRO A 282 -2.15 -15.65 -6.73
C PRO A 282 -2.04 -15.77 -8.26
N HIS A 283 -2.57 -14.80 -9.01
CA HIS A 283 -2.45 -14.74 -10.47
C HIS A 283 -1.22 -13.95 -10.91
N GLN A 284 -0.62 -14.36 -12.02
CA GLN A 284 0.36 -13.52 -12.73
C GLN A 284 -0.40 -12.51 -13.59
N PRO A 285 -0.39 -11.21 -13.25
CA PRO A 285 -1.12 -10.23 -14.04
C PRO A 285 -0.41 -9.98 -15.38
N LYS A 286 -1.16 -9.45 -16.35
CA LYS A 286 -0.64 -8.93 -17.62
C LYS A 286 -0.84 -7.41 -17.64
N PRO A 287 0.11 -6.63 -17.10
CA PRO A 287 -0.03 -5.18 -17.03
C PRO A 287 -0.20 -4.57 -18.42
N LEU A 288 -1.05 -3.57 -18.52
CA LEU A 288 -1.30 -2.84 -19.77
C LEU A 288 -0.23 -1.79 -20.01
N SER A 289 0.06 -1.48 -21.28
CA SER A 289 0.74 -0.24 -21.64
C SER A 289 -0.15 0.96 -21.30
N GLN A 290 0.45 2.15 -21.22
CA GLN A 290 -0.29 3.38 -20.95
C GLN A 290 -1.40 3.61 -21.99
N ASP A 291 -1.12 3.41 -23.27
CA ASP A 291 -2.11 3.56 -24.35
C ASP A 291 -3.23 2.52 -24.26
N ALA A 292 -2.90 1.26 -23.94
CA ALA A 292 -3.91 0.21 -23.80
C ALA A 292 -4.82 0.47 -22.59
N LEU A 293 -4.28 0.96 -21.48
CA LEU A 293 -5.06 1.39 -20.32
C LEU A 293 -5.97 2.57 -20.65
N LEU A 294 -5.44 3.60 -21.32
CA LEU A 294 -6.23 4.73 -21.78
C LEU A 294 -7.34 4.30 -22.75
N GLY A 295 -7.09 3.28 -23.57
CA GLY A 295 -8.04 2.68 -24.50
C GLY A 295 -9.24 2.01 -23.83
N LEU A 296 -9.21 1.74 -22.51
CA LEU A 296 -10.38 1.26 -21.77
C LEU A 296 -11.46 2.33 -21.59
N PHE A 297 -11.11 3.61 -21.77
CA PHE A 297 -12.01 4.74 -21.60
C PHE A 297 -12.44 5.30 -22.97
N SER A 298 -13.72 5.66 -23.10
CA SER A 298 -14.25 6.23 -24.35
C SER A 298 -13.46 7.46 -24.79
N SER A 299 -13.02 7.45 -26.05
CA SER A 299 -12.21 8.50 -26.67
C SER A 299 -13.03 9.72 -27.10
N GLU A 300 -14.35 9.60 -27.21
CA GLU A 300 -15.22 10.57 -27.89
C GLU A 300 -15.27 11.96 -27.22
N ALA A 301 -14.85 12.09 -25.97
CA ALA A 301 -14.95 13.35 -25.21
C ALA A 301 -13.63 14.12 -25.02
N THR A 302 -12.45 13.55 -25.33
CA THR A 302 -11.17 14.03 -24.75
C THR A 302 -10.16 14.62 -25.73
N GLY A 303 -10.41 14.61 -27.04
CA GLY A 303 -9.50 15.22 -28.03
C GLY A 303 -8.08 14.66 -27.99
N ARG A 304 -7.93 13.32 -28.00
CA ARG A 304 -6.64 12.60 -27.90
C ARG A 304 -5.71 12.73 -29.11
N ASP A 305 -6.06 13.56 -30.10
CA ASP A 305 -5.27 13.78 -31.31
C ASP A 305 -4.15 14.82 -31.11
N VAL A 306 -3.81 15.15 -29.86
CA VAL A 306 -2.69 16.03 -29.54
C VAL A 306 -1.40 15.30 -29.86
N VAL A 307 -0.69 15.78 -30.88
CA VAL A 307 0.64 15.29 -31.24
C VAL A 307 1.65 15.81 -30.22
N LEU A 308 2.44 14.91 -29.63
CA LEU A 308 3.54 15.29 -28.75
C LEU A 308 4.65 15.95 -29.58
N GLU A 309 4.74 17.27 -29.53
CA GLU A 309 5.84 18.04 -30.12
C GLU A 309 6.99 18.14 -29.10
N PRO A 310 8.19 17.59 -29.37
CA PRO A 310 9.31 17.67 -28.45
C PRO A 310 9.74 19.13 -28.26
N ALA A 311 9.76 19.59 -27.01
CA ALA A 311 10.29 20.91 -26.68
C ALA A 311 11.79 20.97 -26.96
N THR A 312 12.23 22.07 -27.58
CA THR A 312 13.63 22.36 -27.82
C THR A 312 14.26 23.07 -26.61
N LEU A 313 15.59 23.11 -26.55
CA LEU A 313 16.30 23.90 -25.53
C LEU A 313 15.93 25.38 -25.60
N GLU A 314 15.63 25.89 -26.80
CA GLU A 314 15.19 27.27 -27.02
C GLU A 314 13.81 27.50 -26.39
N ASP A 315 12.85 26.58 -26.57
CA ASP A 315 11.53 26.65 -25.93
C ASP A 315 11.63 26.69 -24.39
N MET A 316 12.58 25.93 -23.83
CA MET A 316 12.78 25.84 -22.38
C MET A 316 13.55 27.01 -21.78
N CYS A 317 14.47 27.63 -22.54
CA CYS A 317 15.41 28.64 -22.03
C CYS A 317 15.17 30.06 -22.54
N GLY A 318 14.29 30.26 -23.53
CA GLY A 318 13.96 31.56 -24.10
C GLY A 318 15.16 32.29 -24.72
N ARG A 319 16.21 31.55 -25.11
CA ARG A 319 17.44 32.08 -25.68
C ARG A 319 17.70 31.45 -27.03
N THR A 320 17.95 32.29 -28.03
CA THR A 320 18.44 31.86 -29.33
C THR A 320 19.77 31.16 -29.13
N THR A 321 19.81 29.84 -29.31
CA THR A 321 21.04 29.08 -29.30
C THR A 321 21.90 29.52 -30.48
N LEU A 322 22.94 30.32 -30.21
CA LEU A 322 24.07 30.43 -31.14
C LEU A 322 24.71 29.05 -31.20
N ALA A 323 24.47 28.33 -32.30
CA ALA A 323 25.15 27.07 -32.59
C ALA A 323 26.65 27.36 -32.65
N LYS A 324 27.36 27.12 -31.54
CA LYS A 324 28.81 27.12 -31.52
C LYS A 324 29.24 25.75 -32.05
N PRO A 325 29.93 25.67 -33.20
CA PRO A 325 30.45 24.39 -33.67
C PRO A 325 31.35 23.81 -32.58
N SER A 326 31.21 22.51 -32.31
CA SER A 326 32.12 21.81 -31.40
C SER A 326 33.54 21.94 -31.95
N LEU A 327 34.48 22.34 -31.09
CA LEU A 327 35.91 22.32 -31.39
C LEU A 327 36.53 20.95 -31.06
N GLU A 328 35.71 19.95 -30.70
CA GLU A 328 36.20 18.58 -30.55
C GLU A 328 36.69 18.08 -31.90
N VAL A 329 38.00 17.90 -31.98
CA VAL A 329 38.65 17.11 -33.01
C VAL A 329 38.28 15.65 -32.74
N VAL A 330 37.39 15.10 -33.55
CA VAL A 330 37.08 13.66 -33.56
C VAL A 330 38.30 12.96 -34.18
N TYR A 331 39.05 12.20 -33.36
CA TYR A 331 40.25 11.47 -33.79
C TYR A 331 39.95 10.06 -34.32
N ASP A 332 38.77 9.82 -34.90
CA ASP A 332 38.35 8.47 -35.32
C ASP A 332 38.52 8.16 -36.81
N GLU A 333 39.54 8.74 -37.47
CA GLU A 333 40.07 8.21 -38.74
C GLU A 333 41.57 8.55 -38.92
N VAL A 334 42.47 7.94 -38.12
CA VAL A 334 43.80 7.39 -38.52
C VAL A 334 44.27 6.36 -37.49
#